data_AF-A0A6P0S691-F1
#
_entry.id   AF-A0A6P0S691-F1
#
_cell.length_a   1.000
_cell.length_b   1.000
_cell.length_c   1.000
_cell.angle_alpha   90.00
_cell.angle_beta   90.00
_cell.angle_gamma   90.00
#
_symmetry.space_group_name_H-M   'P 1'
#
loop_
_entity.id
_entity.type
_entity.pdbx_description
1 polymer ?
#
loop_
_entity_poly.entity_id
_entity_poly.type
_entity_poly.pdbx_seq_one_letter_code
_entity_poly.pdbx_strand_id
1 'polypeptide(L)'
;KIISFDIDEHLEVDVIEKHINEILEPDPLLAIEEDRSREKMQSYVEGINQVLTQEWAAFKQRDIDYETMLLLRYGLGLSQASTAAQIGVHQTTVRDHCLQFQEQLLEAVSLWLRDRLGMNLQKLKNVDTYLDLWLQQQYKQQIDSVIMSSFNDYLDVGSRDILKQMYFNSTKDSQKIARQLNIATSEFKKQVKEAEEQLLIYLLQWVQNTVGIFLENKLERKKVARLIKEWLEN
;
A
#
# COMPACT_ATOMS: atom_id res chain seq x y z
N LYS A 1 4.19 25.78 14.38
CA LYS A 1 3.16 25.63 13.33
C LYS A 1 3.17 24.17 12.91
N ILE A 2 2.16 23.41 13.31
CA ILE A 2 1.98 22.02 12.90
C ILE A 2 1.51 22.11 11.44
N ILE A 3 2.33 21.59 10.52
CA ILE A 3 1.95 21.45 9.11
C ILE A 3 1.15 20.15 9.07
N SER A 4 -0.18 20.22 8.98
CA SER A 4 -0.97 19.05 8.60
C SER A 4 -0.68 18.81 7.12
N PHE A 5 -0.13 17.64 6.83
CA PHE A 5 -0.10 17.13 5.47
C PHE A 5 -1.49 16.51 5.25
N ASP A 6 -2.36 17.26 4.57
CA ASP A 6 -3.49 16.64 3.87
C ASP A 6 -2.87 15.79 2.77
N ILE A 7 -2.75 14.49 3.05
CA ILE A 7 -2.40 13.50 2.04
C ILE A 7 -3.58 13.48 1.07
N ASP A 8 -3.29 13.66 -0.21
CA ASP A 8 -4.27 13.73 -1.29
C ASP A 8 -4.91 12.35 -1.50
N GLU A 9 -5.85 11.97 -0.61
CA GLU A 9 -6.66 10.74 -0.68
C GLU A 9 -7.50 10.69 -1.97
N HIS A 10 -7.68 11.81 -2.68
CA HIS A 10 -8.57 11.92 -3.81
C HIS A 10 -8.05 11.31 -5.12
N LEU A 11 -6.74 11.20 -5.32
CA LEU A 11 -6.19 10.73 -6.61
C LEU A 11 -6.23 9.19 -6.79
N GLU A 12 -6.31 8.42 -5.70
CA GLU A 12 -6.35 6.94 -5.75
C GLU A 12 -7.77 6.37 -5.60
N VAL A 13 -8.69 7.12 -4.97
CA VAL A 13 -10.13 6.79 -4.91
C VAL A 13 -10.74 6.78 -6.31
N ASP A 14 -10.34 7.70 -7.19
CA ASP A 14 -10.81 7.76 -8.58
C ASP A 14 -10.52 6.48 -9.38
N VAL A 15 -9.39 5.81 -9.13
CA VAL A 15 -9.02 4.55 -9.82
C VAL A 15 -9.90 3.39 -9.34
N ILE A 16 -10.22 3.37 -8.06
CA ILE A 16 -11.05 2.36 -7.41
C ILE A 16 -12.53 2.57 -7.79
N GLU A 17 -13.02 3.81 -7.76
CA GLU A 17 -14.36 4.19 -8.22
C GLU A 17 -14.55 3.90 -9.71
N LYS A 18 -13.54 4.18 -10.54
CA LYS A 18 -13.58 3.85 -11.97
C LYS A 18 -13.72 2.35 -12.21
N HIS A 19 -12.98 1.50 -11.50
CA HIS A 19 -13.10 0.05 -11.67
C HIS A 19 -14.42 -0.49 -11.07
N ILE A 20 -14.97 0.13 -10.04
CA ILE A 20 -16.31 -0.21 -9.52
C ILE A 20 -17.41 0.12 -10.56
N ASN A 21 -17.30 1.25 -11.27
CA ASN A 21 -18.19 1.57 -12.38
C ASN A 21 -18.09 0.56 -13.54
N GLU A 22 -16.97 -0.17 -13.64
CA GLU A 22 -16.81 -1.29 -14.59
C GLU A 22 -17.32 -2.63 -14.02
N ILE A 23 -17.35 -2.79 -12.69
CA ILE A 23 -17.88 -3.97 -11.97
C ILE A 23 -19.42 -3.97 -11.95
N LEU A 24 -20.02 -2.79 -11.78
CA LEU A 24 -21.46 -2.59 -11.76
C LEU A 24 -21.90 -2.11 -13.15
N GLU A 25 -22.51 -2.98 -13.96
CA GLU A 25 -23.16 -2.50 -15.19
C GLU A 25 -24.14 -1.38 -14.79
N PRO A 26 -24.05 -0.17 -15.39
CA PRO A 26 -25.05 0.84 -15.15
C PRO A 26 -26.39 0.28 -15.61
N ASP A 27 -27.35 0.20 -14.70
CA ASP A 27 -28.73 -0.15 -15.05
C ASP A 27 -29.17 0.81 -16.16
N PRO A 28 -29.57 0.31 -17.35
CA PRO A 28 -29.91 1.16 -18.50
C PRO A 28 -31.09 2.12 -18.24
N LEU A 29 -31.73 2.05 -17.06
CA LEU A 29 -32.77 2.97 -16.61
C LEU A 29 -32.28 4.19 -15.80
N LEU A 30 -30.97 4.35 -15.54
CA LEU A 30 -30.42 5.42 -14.69
C LEU A 30 -29.67 6.53 -15.46
N ALA A 31 -30.12 6.88 -16.66
CA ALA A 31 -29.61 8.05 -17.40
C ALA A 31 -30.19 9.40 -16.90
N ILE A 32 -30.87 9.42 -15.75
CA ILE A 32 -31.52 10.62 -15.19
C ILE A 32 -31.26 10.60 -13.68
N GLU A 33 -30.57 11.63 -13.16
CA GLU A 33 -30.11 11.83 -11.76
C GLU A 33 -28.66 11.36 -11.46
N GLU A 34 -27.66 12.02 -12.05
CA GLU A 34 -26.22 11.75 -11.83
C GLU A 34 -25.78 11.95 -10.35
N ASP A 35 -26.32 12.93 -9.62
CA ASP A 35 -25.89 13.20 -8.23
C ASP A 35 -26.42 12.18 -7.21
N ARG A 36 -27.69 11.75 -7.33
CA ARG A 36 -28.25 10.67 -6.49
C ARG A 36 -27.66 9.30 -6.79
N SER A 37 -27.11 9.13 -8.00
CA SER A 37 -26.43 7.90 -8.40
C SER A 37 -25.01 7.83 -7.80
N ARG A 38 -24.31 8.97 -7.67
CA ARG A 38 -23.00 9.04 -7.00
C ARG A 38 -23.06 8.78 -5.50
N GLU A 39 -23.98 9.43 -4.77
CA GLU A 39 -24.12 9.21 -3.32
C GLU A 39 -24.44 7.75 -2.98
N LYS A 40 -25.30 7.12 -3.78
CA LYS A 40 -25.60 5.68 -3.65
C LYS A 40 -24.39 4.81 -3.98
N MET A 41 -23.63 5.17 -5.02
CA MET A 41 -22.43 4.44 -5.40
C MET A 41 -21.38 4.50 -4.29
N GLN A 42 -21.12 5.68 -3.74
CA GLN A 42 -20.17 5.88 -2.64
C GLN A 42 -20.56 5.07 -1.40
N SER A 43 -21.86 5.06 -1.05
CA SER A 43 -22.37 4.21 0.03
C SER A 43 -22.12 2.71 -0.21
N TYR A 44 -22.16 2.24 -1.47
CA TYR A 44 -21.80 0.86 -1.79
C TYR A 44 -20.30 0.60 -1.69
N VAL A 45 -19.45 1.53 -2.14
CA VAL A 45 -18.00 1.43 -2.00
C VAL A 45 -17.60 1.33 -0.53
N GLU A 46 -18.16 2.21 0.30
CA GLU A 46 -17.94 2.20 1.75
C GLU A 46 -18.39 0.87 2.38
N GLY A 47 -19.55 0.36 1.97
CA GLY A 47 -20.06 -0.92 2.44
C GLY A 47 -19.17 -2.11 2.05
N ILE A 48 -18.70 -2.15 0.81
CA ILE A 48 -17.75 -3.17 0.31
C ILE A 48 -16.43 -3.08 1.09
N ASN A 49 -15.86 -1.88 1.21
CA ASN A 49 -14.62 -1.65 1.95
C ASN A 49 -14.76 -2.06 3.43
N GLN A 50 -15.92 -1.82 4.04
CA GLN A 50 -16.19 -2.23 5.41
C GLN A 50 -16.16 -3.75 5.55
N VAL A 51 -16.82 -4.48 4.63
CA VAL A 51 -16.80 -5.96 4.63
C VAL A 51 -15.39 -6.48 4.42
N LEU A 52 -14.67 -5.95 3.44
CA LEU A 52 -13.29 -6.35 3.15
C LEU A 52 -12.36 -6.11 4.35
N THR A 53 -12.49 -4.96 5.01
CA THR A 53 -11.69 -4.64 6.21
C THR A 53 -11.99 -5.59 7.35
N GLN A 54 -13.27 -5.95 7.56
CA GLN A 54 -13.67 -6.89 8.59
C GLN A 54 -13.12 -8.30 8.34
N GLU A 55 -13.25 -8.81 7.11
CA GLU A 55 -12.74 -10.12 6.74
C GLU A 55 -11.21 -10.17 6.78
N TRP A 56 -10.53 -9.14 6.29
CA TRP A 56 -9.07 -9.02 6.38
C TRP A 56 -8.59 -9.02 7.84
N ALA A 57 -9.26 -8.28 8.73
CA ALA A 57 -8.93 -8.27 10.15
C ALA A 57 -9.18 -9.63 10.83
N ALA A 58 -10.30 -10.31 10.49
CA ALA A 58 -10.60 -11.64 11.00
C ALA A 58 -9.59 -12.69 10.49
N PHE A 59 -9.11 -12.52 9.26
CA PHE A 59 -8.15 -13.42 8.63
C PHE A 59 -6.77 -13.34 9.27
N LYS A 60 -6.27 -12.13 9.55
CA LYS A 60 -4.98 -11.93 10.23
C LYS A 60 -4.84 -12.69 11.56
N GLN A 61 -5.97 -12.93 12.24
CA GLN A 61 -5.96 -13.62 13.54
C GLN A 61 -5.84 -15.14 13.41
N ARG A 62 -6.00 -15.71 12.20
CA ARG A 62 -6.07 -17.17 12.00
C ARG A 62 -4.71 -17.81 11.77
N ASP A 63 -3.83 -17.16 11.02
CA ASP A 63 -2.54 -17.76 10.63
C ASP A 63 -1.47 -16.69 10.32
N ILE A 64 -0.38 -16.72 11.09
CA ILE A 64 0.75 -15.79 10.99
C ILE A 64 1.49 -15.96 9.65
N ASP A 65 1.55 -17.18 9.11
CA ASP A 65 2.25 -17.45 7.85
C ASP A 65 1.50 -16.79 6.67
N TYR A 66 0.17 -16.69 6.75
CA TYR A 66 -0.62 -15.98 5.74
C TYR A 66 -0.46 -14.47 5.80
N GLU A 67 -0.49 -13.86 7.00
CA GLU A 67 -0.23 -12.42 7.11
C GLU A 67 1.16 -12.09 6.56
N THR A 68 2.12 -12.95 6.84
CA THR A 68 3.49 -12.85 6.31
C THR A 68 3.51 -12.91 4.79
N MET A 69 2.84 -13.90 4.17
CA MET A 69 2.75 -13.99 2.70
C MET A 69 2.15 -12.74 2.08
N LEU A 70 1.05 -12.24 2.65
CA LEU A 70 0.35 -11.08 2.13
C LEU A 70 1.17 -9.80 2.30
N LEU A 71 1.83 -9.59 3.45
CA LEU A 71 2.73 -8.45 3.66
C LEU A 71 3.88 -8.45 2.65
N LEU A 72 4.53 -9.61 2.46
CA LEU A 72 5.63 -9.73 1.51
C LEU A 72 5.17 -9.50 0.07
N ARG A 73 3.97 -10.02 -0.29
CA ARG A 73 3.45 -9.96 -1.66
C ARG A 73 2.87 -8.59 -2.00
N TYR A 74 1.95 -8.09 -1.18
CA TYR A 74 1.16 -6.88 -1.41
C TYR A 74 1.80 -5.63 -0.81
N GLY A 75 2.45 -5.73 0.34
CA GLY A 75 3.14 -4.59 0.97
C GLY A 75 4.52 -4.32 0.36
N LEU A 76 5.35 -5.36 0.27
CA LEU A 76 6.74 -5.20 -0.20
C LEU A 76 6.92 -5.48 -1.70
N GLY A 77 5.88 -5.92 -2.40
CA GLY A 77 5.94 -6.22 -3.84
C GLY A 77 6.91 -7.36 -4.18
N LEU A 78 7.19 -8.29 -3.25
CA LEU A 78 8.03 -9.47 -3.54
C LEU A 78 7.30 -10.42 -4.48
N SER A 79 8.01 -11.13 -5.36
CA SER A 79 7.37 -12.11 -6.24
C SER A 79 6.96 -13.36 -5.45
N GLN A 80 6.05 -14.17 -5.99
CA GLN A 80 5.67 -15.46 -5.38
C GLN A 80 6.90 -16.32 -5.06
N ALA A 81 7.87 -16.39 -5.99
CA ALA A 81 9.12 -17.13 -5.78
C ALA A 81 9.98 -16.55 -4.64
N SER A 82 10.10 -15.22 -4.54
CA SER A 82 10.83 -14.58 -3.43
C SER A 82 10.12 -14.80 -2.10
N THR A 83 8.81 -14.57 -2.03
CA THR A 83 8.00 -14.81 -0.83
C THR A 83 8.13 -16.26 -0.36
N ALA A 84 8.04 -17.22 -1.29
CA ALA A 84 8.17 -18.63 -0.98
C ALA A 84 9.56 -18.99 -0.42
N ALA A 85 10.62 -18.41 -1.00
CA ALA A 85 11.98 -18.60 -0.51
C ALA A 85 12.18 -18.04 0.92
N GLN A 86 11.54 -16.91 1.25
CA GLN A 86 11.64 -16.30 2.58
C GLN A 86 10.91 -17.10 3.66
N ILE A 87 9.78 -17.70 3.31
CA ILE A 87 8.93 -18.46 4.26
C ILE A 87 9.36 -19.94 4.32
N GLY A 88 10.10 -20.43 3.33
CA GLY A 88 10.53 -21.84 3.26
C GLY A 88 9.45 -22.78 2.72
N VAL A 89 8.57 -22.28 1.85
CA VAL A 89 7.50 -23.06 1.19
C VAL A 89 7.68 -23.10 -0.33
N HIS A 90 6.84 -23.86 -1.04
CA HIS A 90 6.82 -23.82 -2.49
C HIS A 90 6.10 -22.57 -3.01
N GLN A 91 6.53 -22.06 -4.18
CA GLN A 91 5.85 -20.91 -4.82
C GLN A 91 4.37 -21.15 -5.12
N THR A 92 3.98 -22.41 -5.37
CA THR A 92 2.59 -22.82 -5.54
C THR A 92 1.79 -22.63 -4.26
N THR A 93 2.37 -22.95 -3.10
CA THR A 93 1.74 -22.70 -1.80
C THR A 93 1.42 -21.21 -1.60
N VAL A 94 2.36 -20.32 -1.92
CA VAL A 94 2.12 -18.86 -1.85
C VAL A 94 0.98 -18.46 -2.79
N ARG A 95 0.97 -18.96 -4.02
CA ARG A 95 -0.10 -18.68 -4.99
C ARG A 95 -1.45 -19.17 -4.44
N ASP A 96 -1.52 -20.41 -3.99
CA ASP A 96 -2.76 -21.05 -3.54
C ASP A 96 -3.30 -20.33 -2.30
N HIS A 97 -2.43 -19.92 -1.37
CA HIS A 97 -2.81 -19.15 -0.20
C HIS A 97 -3.34 -17.74 -0.56
N CYS A 98 -2.68 -17.03 -1.48
CA CYS A 98 -3.17 -15.75 -1.98
C CYS A 98 -4.53 -15.90 -2.68
N LEU A 99 -4.70 -16.94 -3.51
CA LEU A 99 -5.96 -17.21 -4.21
C LEU A 99 -7.08 -17.56 -3.24
N GLN A 100 -6.83 -18.43 -2.26
CA GLN A 100 -7.81 -18.76 -1.23
C GLN A 100 -8.26 -17.53 -0.45
N PHE A 101 -7.33 -16.62 -0.14
CA PHE A 101 -7.69 -15.39 0.54
C PHE A 101 -8.52 -14.45 -0.35
N GLN A 102 -8.15 -14.30 -1.62
CA GLN A 102 -8.96 -13.55 -2.59
C GLN A 102 -10.36 -14.15 -2.77
N GLU A 103 -10.49 -15.47 -2.85
CA GLU A 103 -11.77 -16.17 -2.93
C GLU A 103 -12.64 -15.92 -1.69
N GLN A 104 -12.05 -15.89 -0.49
CA GLN A 104 -12.77 -15.55 0.74
C GLN A 104 -13.28 -14.11 0.73
N LEU A 105 -12.44 -13.15 0.33
CA LEU A 105 -12.85 -11.75 0.20
C LEU A 105 -13.96 -11.60 -0.84
N LEU A 106 -13.83 -12.28 -1.98
CA LEU A 106 -14.84 -12.31 -3.02
C LEU A 106 -16.15 -12.88 -2.48
N GLU A 107 -16.12 -14.02 -1.78
CA GLU A 107 -17.30 -14.63 -1.17
C GLU A 107 -18.00 -13.66 -0.20
N ALA A 108 -17.25 -12.97 0.66
CA ALA A 108 -17.81 -12.02 1.61
C ALA A 108 -18.48 -10.81 0.93
N VAL A 109 -17.80 -10.21 -0.05
CA VAL A 109 -18.37 -9.12 -0.85
C VAL A 109 -19.63 -9.58 -1.58
N SER A 110 -19.62 -10.81 -2.07
CA SER A 110 -20.74 -11.40 -2.80
C SER A 110 -21.96 -11.64 -1.94
N LEU A 111 -21.76 -12.18 -0.74
CA LEU A 111 -22.80 -12.35 0.26
C LEU A 111 -23.41 -10.99 0.61
N TRP A 112 -22.57 -9.99 0.85
CA TRP A 112 -23.02 -8.64 1.15
C TRP A 112 -23.83 -8.00 0.01
N LEU A 113 -23.35 -8.12 -1.24
CA LEU A 113 -24.04 -7.59 -2.42
C LEU A 113 -25.36 -8.31 -2.69
N ARG A 114 -25.40 -9.64 -2.49
CA ARG A 114 -26.64 -10.41 -2.61
C ARG A 114 -27.65 -9.98 -1.56
N ASP A 115 -27.23 -9.84 -0.31
CA ASP A 115 -28.11 -9.54 0.82
C ASP A 115 -28.62 -8.08 0.75
N ARG A 116 -27.85 -7.16 0.18
CA ARG A 116 -28.23 -5.74 0.02
C ARG A 116 -28.96 -5.41 -1.27
N LEU A 117 -28.58 -6.03 -2.39
CA LEU A 117 -29.00 -5.61 -3.73
C LEU A 117 -29.65 -6.74 -4.54
N GLY A 118 -29.74 -7.96 -3.99
CA GLY A 118 -30.28 -9.12 -4.70
C GLY A 118 -29.45 -9.51 -5.93
N MET A 119 -28.21 -9.01 -6.04
CA MET A 119 -27.34 -9.26 -7.18
C MET A 119 -26.70 -10.64 -7.10
N ASN A 120 -26.50 -11.25 -8.27
CA ASN A 120 -25.82 -12.53 -8.42
C ASN A 120 -24.41 -12.31 -8.99
N LEU A 121 -23.43 -12.94 -8.35
CA LEU A 121 -21.98 -12.86 -8.57
C LEU A 121 -21.51 -12.92 -10.02
N GLN A 122 -22.20 -13.71 -10.85
CA GLN A 122 -21.85 -13.91 -12.26
C GLN A 122 -21.86 -12.61 -13.10
N LYS A 123 -22.39 -11.52 -12.55
CA LYS A 123 -22.46 -10.21 -13.20
C LYS A 123 -21.29 -9.27 -12.85
N LEU A 124 -20.54 -9.57 -11.79
CA LEU A 124 -19.49 -8.68 -11.31
C LEU A 124 -18.19 -8.95 -12.09
N LYS A 125 -18.00 -8.24 -13.20
CA LYS A 125 -16.74 -8.28 -13.96
C LYS A 125 -15.65 -7.58 -13.15
N ASN A 126 -14.40 -8.00 -13.24
CA ASN A 126 -13.23 -7.31 -12.66
C ASN A 126 -13.14 -7.25 -11.12
N VAL A 127 -13.95 -8.01 -10.36
CA VAL A 127 -13.83 -8.00 -8.88
C VAL A 127 -12.46 -8.50 -8.43
N ASP A 128 -11.89 -9.50 -9.10
CA ASP A 128 -10.54 -9.99 -8.76
C ASP A 128 -9.49 -8.88 -8.86
N THR A 129 -9.56 -8.06 -9.91
CA THR A 129 -8.68 -6.89 -10.10
C THR A 129 -8.89 -5.86 -8.99
N TYR A 130 -10.15 -5.59 -8.64
CA TYR A 130 -10.49 -4.68 -7.55
C TYR A 130 -9.94 -5.17 -6.20
N LEU A 131 -10.10 -6.46 -5.90
CA LEU A 131 -9.57 -7.06 -4.67
C LEU A 131 -8.04 -6.99 -4.62
N ASP A 132 -7.37 -7.25 -5.74
CA ASP A 132 -5.91 -7.15 -5.81
C ASP A 132 -5.43 -5.71 -5.55
N LEU A 133 -6.07 -4.72 -6.18
CA LEU A 133 -5.76 -3.29 -5.96
C LEU A 133 -6.08 -2.86 -4.53
N TRP A 134 -7.22 -3.29 -3.98
CA TRP A 134 -7.60 -3.00 -2.61
C TRP A 134 -6.58 -3.56 -1.63
N LEU A 135 -6.13 -4.81 -1.81
CA LEU A 135 -5.09 -5.42 -0.99
C LEU A 135 -3.76 -4.67 -1.11
N GLN A 136 -3.34 -4.31 -2.32
CA GLN A 136 -2.15 -3.49 -2.52
C GLN A 136 -2.26 -2.17 -1.74
N GLN A 137 -3.41 -1.51 -1.78
CA GLN A 137 -3.65 -0.26 -1.07
C GLN A 137 -3.60 -0.43 0.45
N GLN A 138 -4.25 -1.46 1.00
CA GLN A 138 -4.25 -1.71 2.45
C GLN A 138 -2.83 -1.93 2.99
N TYR A 139 -2.03 -2.74 2.29
CA TYR A 139 -0.66 -2.98 2.70
C TYR A 139 0.26 -1.79 2.40
N LYS A 140 0.02 -1.02 1.33
CA LYS A 140 0.72 0.25 1.06
C LYS A 140 0.50 1.24 2.21
N GLN A 141 -0.74 1.44 2.66
CA GLN A 141 -1.04 2.30 3.82
C GLN A 141 -0.31 1.86 5.09
N GLN A 142 -0.23 0.54 5.32
CA GLN A 142 0.53 -0.01 6.44
C GLN A 142 2.03 0.32 6.31
N ILE A 143 2.63 0.15 5.14
CA ILE A 143 4.05 0.49 4.88
C ILE A 143 4.29 2.00 5.01
N ASP A 144 3.42 2.83 4.43
CA ASP A 144 3.52 4.29 4.48
C ASP A 144 3.46 4.80 5.93
N SER A 145 2.59 4.22 6.75
CA SER A 145 2.50 4.53 8.19
C SER A 145 3.82 4.22 8.92
N VAL A 146 4.44 3.08 8.60
CA VAL A 146 5.73 2.68 9.18
C VAL A 146 6.85 3.62 8.72
N ILE A 147 6.90 3.95 7.44
CA ILE A 147 7.89 4.90 6.91
C ILE A 147 7.70 6.28 7.57
N MET A 148 6.47 6.77 7.66
CA MET A 148 6.13 8.05 8.29
C MET A 148 6.57 8.09 9.77
N SER A 149 6.27 7.05 10.55
CA SER A 149 6.74 6.97 11.95
C SER A 149 8.27 6.89 12.01
N SER A 150 8.91 6.11 11.16
CA SER A 150 10.39 6.03 11.11
C SER A 150 11.03 7.39 10.79
N PHE A 151 10.43 8.15 9.88
CA PHE A 151 10.88 9.47 9.50
C PHE A 151 10.72 10.49 10.64
N ASN A 152 9.61 10.44 11.37
CA ASN A 152 9.27 11.41 12.41
C ASN A 152 9.85 11.07 13.79
N ASP A 153 10.03 9.80 14.10
CA ASP A 153 10.34 9.34 15.46
C ASP A 153 11.76 8.77 15.57
N TYR A 154 12.30 8.18 14.48
CA TYR A 154 13.59 7.49 14.52
C TYR A 154 14.74 8.23 13.84
N LEU A 155 14.49 8.94 12.74
CA LEU A 155 15.53 9.77 12.13
C LEU A 155 15.90 10.93 13.05
N ASP A 156 17.21 11.14 13.24
CA ASP A 156 17.70 12.33 13.90
C ASP A 156 17.32 13.60 13.12
N VAL A 157 17.31 14.74 13.82
CA VAL A 157 16.88 16.03 13.26
C VAL A 157 17.67 16.39 12.01
N GLY A 158 18.98 16.11 11.98
CA GLY A 158 19.84 16.41 10.83
C GLY A 158 19.50 15.56 9.61
N SER A 159 19.40 14.24 9.77
CA SER A 159 18.99 13.34 8.67
C SER A 159 17.60 13.68 8.14
N ARG A 160 16.65 13.98 9.03
CA ARG A 160 15.30 14.40 8.64
C ARG A 160 15.30 15.71 7.86
N ASP A 161 16.05 16.70 8.31
CA ASP A 161 16.14 17.99 7.64
C ASP A 161 16.80 17.86 6.26
N ILE A 162 17.82 17.02 6.12
CA ILE A 162 18.45 16.73 4.82
C ILE A 162 17.44 16.11 3.83
N LEU A 163 16.63 15.15 4.28
CA LEU A 163 15.57 14.57 3.44
C LEU A 163 14.47 15.59 3.11
N LYS A 164 14.05 16.43 4.08
CA LYS A 164 13.11 17.54 3.84
C LYS A 164 13.60 18.48 2.73
N GLN A 165 14.87 18.85 2.79
CA GLN A 165 15.47 19.73 1.79
C GLN A 165 15.51 19.08 0.41
N MET A 166 15.81 17.78 0.32
CA MET A 166 15.91 17.07 -0.96
C MET A 166 14.55 16.78 -1.62
N TYR A 167 13.56 16.37 -0.81
CA TYR A 167 12.34 15.74 -1.32
C TYR A 167 11.09 16.59 -1.20
N PHE A 168 10.96 17.35 -0.10
CA PHE A 168 9.72 18.06 0.25
C PHE A 168 9.76 19.55 -0.09
N ASN A 169 10.95 20.11 -0.35
CA ASN A 169 11.10 21.47 -0.81
C ASN A 169 10.97 21.57 -2.34
N SER A 170 10.59 22.76 -2.83
CA SER A 170 10.36 23.01 -4.26
C SER A 170 11.59 22.79 -5.16
N THR A 171 12.79 22.80 -4.59
CA THR A 171 14.04 22.63 -5.34
C THR A 171 14.63 21.25 -5.08
N LYS A 172 14.42 20.29 -5.98
CA LYS A 172 15.01 18.93 -5.92
C LYS A 172 16.47 18.86 -6.45
N ASP A 173 17.19 19.99 -6.48
CA ASP A 173 18.55 20.10 -7.03
C ASP A 173 19.59 20.08 -5.90
N SER A 174 20.28 18.95 -5.76
CA SER A 174 21.30 18.75 -4.74
C SER A 174 22.43 19.79 -4.76
N GLN A 175 22.75 20.40 -5.90
CA GLN A 175 23.78 21.45 -5.96
C GLN A 175 23.27 22.76 -5.36
N LYS A 176 22.02 23.14 -5.66
CA LYS A 176 21.40 24.34 -5.12
C LYS A 176 21.20 24.23 -3.61
N ILE A 177 20.70 23.09 -3.15
CA ILE A 177 20.50 22.83 -1.71
C ILE A 177 21.85 22.87 -0.98
N ALA A 178 22.87 22.16 -1.48
CA ALA A 178 24.19 22.13 -0.84
C ALA A 178 24.82 23.55 -0.72
N ARG A 179 24.62 24.40 -1.73
CA ARG A 179 25.06 25.82 -1.67
C ARG A 179 24.30 26.60 -0.61
N GLN A 180 22.99 26.40 -0.48
CA GLN A 180 22.17 27.06 0.57
C GLN A 180 22.60 26.65 1.97
N LEU A 181 22.98 25.38 2.15
CA LEU A 181 23.46 24.83 3.41
C LEU A 181 24.97 25.09 3.65
N ASN A 182 25.66 25.73 2.71
CA ASN A 182 27.11 25.98 2.77
C ASN A 182 27.96 24.70 2.99
N ILE A 183 27.60 23.60 2.33
CA ILE A 183 28.32 22.33 2.35
C ILE A 183 28.68 21.86 0.94
N ALA A 184 29.65 20.96 0.83
CA ALA A 184 30.01 20.36 -0.44
C ALA A 184 28.85 19.51 -0.99
N THR A 185 28.56 19.58 -2.29
CA THR A 185 27.50 18.76 -2.92
C THR A 185 27.71 17.26 -2.72
N SER A 186 28.97 16.79 -2.72
CA SER A 186 29.30 15.39 -2.43
C SER A 186 28.91 14.99 -1.01
N GLU A 187 29.15 15.87 -0.05
CA GLU A 187 28.79 15.67 1.36
C GLU A 187 27.27 15.66 1.53
N PHE A 188 26.56 16.61 0.92
CA PHE A 188 25.09 16.60 0.93
C PHE A 188 24.51 15.30 0.35
N LYS A 189 25.01 14.86 -0.81
CA LYS A 189 24.56 13.60 -1.43
C LYS A 189 24.87 12.37 -0.58
N LYS A 190 25.97 12.40 0.19
CA LYS A 190 26.32 11.34 1.13
C LYS A 190 25.33 11.32 2.30
N GLN A 191 25.04 12.48 2.90
CA GLN A 191 24.07 12.61 3.99
C GLN A 191 22.65 12.18 3.57
N VAL A 192 22.22 12.51 2.34
CA VAL A 192 20.94 12.03 1.79
C VAL A 192 20.92 10.50 1.74
N LYS A 193 21.96 9.86 1.20
CA LYS A 193 22.04 8.40 1.12
C LYS A 193 22.10 7.74 2.49
N GLU A 194 22.81 8.34 3.44
CA GLU A 194 22.88 7.83 4.82
C GLU A 194 21.51 7.92 5.50
N ALA A 195 20.76 9.00 5.31
CA ALA A 195 19.40 9.13 5.83
C ALA A 195 18.42 8.14 5.16
N GLU A 196 18.53 7.91 3.84
CA GLU A 196 17.76 6.89 3.13
C GLU A 196 18.08 5.47 3.64
N GLU A 197 19.35 5.15 3.88
CA GLU A 197 19.76 3.84 4.42
C GLU A 197 19.25 3.65 5.86
N GLN A 198 19.19 4.70 6.67
CA GLN A 198 18.59 4.62 8.01
C GLN A 198 17.10 4.23 7.94
N LEU A 199 16.33 4.85 7.04
CA LEU A 199 14.93 4.46 6.80
C LEU A 199 14.83 3.01 6.30
N LEU A 200 15.72 2.60 5.41
CA LEU A 200 15.77 1.23 4.90
C LEU A 200 16.04 0.22 6.02
N ILE A 201 17.04 0.47 6.84
CA ILE A 201 17.39 -0.40 7.98
C ILE A 201 16.19 -0.49 8.93
N TYR A 202 15.53 0.62 9.23
CA TYR A 202 14.36 0.62 10.10
C TYR A 202 13.22 -0.21 9.51
N LEU A 203 12.88 -0.02 8.23
CA LEU A 203 11.79 -0.77 7.60
C LEU A 203 12.11 -2.28 7.54
N LEU A 204 13.36 -2.66 7.27
CA LEU A 204 13.79 -4.06 7.30
C LEU A 204 13.69 -4.66 8.71
N GLN A 205 14.09 -3.91 9.74
CA GLN A 205 13.94 -4.33 11.14
C GLN A 205 12.47 -4.45 11.53
N TRP A 206 11.61 -3.54 11.08
CA TRP A 206 10.18 -3.63 11.29
C TRP A 206 9.60 -4.89 10.64
N VAL A 207 9.97 -5.22 9.40
CA VAL A 207 9.54 -6.47 8.75
C VAL A 207 10.00 -7.68 9.57
N GLN A 208 11.27 -7.70 9.97
CA GLN A 208 11.82 -8.77 10.80
C GLN A 208 11.07 -8.93 12.13
N ASN A 209 10.73 -7.83 12.80
CA ASN A 209 10.00 -7.85 14.07
C ASN A 209 8.52 -8.22 13.90
N THR A 210 7.91 -7.87 12.76
CA THR A 210 6.48 -8.07 12.50
C THR A 210 6.19 -9.49 12.05
N VAL A 211 7.03 -10.05 11.17
CA VAL A 211 6.78 -11.35 10.52
C VAL A 211 7.94 -12.35 10.67
N GLY A 212 8.97 -12.03 11.43
CA GLY A 212 10.08 -12.95 11.71
C GLY A 212 11.04 -13.19 10.55
N ILE A 213 10.95 -12.42 9.45
CA ILE A 213 11.70 -12.65 8.21
C ILE A 213 12.85 -11.65 8.05
N PHE A 214 14.02 -12.19 7.67
CA PHE A 214 15.23 -11.44 7.38
C PHE A 214 15.41 -11.27 5.87
N LEU A 215 15.14 -10.07 5.35
CA LEU A 215 15.33 -9.75 3.94
C LEU A 215 16.80 -9.41 3.63
N GLU A 216 17.66 -10.42 3.61
CA GLU A 216 19.10 -10.26 3.34
C GLU A 216 19.42 -10.16 1.84
N ASN A 217 18.52 -10.62 0.97
CA ASN A 217 18.78 -10.64 -0.46
C ASN A 217 18.89 -9.22 -1.02
N LYS A 218 19.95 -8.96 -1.81
CA LYS A 218 20.20 -7.67 -2.45
C LYS A 218 19.04 -7.19 -3.33
N LEU A 219 18.35 -8.09 -4.02
CA LEU A 219 17.18 -7.75 -4.86
C LEU A 219 15.99 -7.30 -4.01
N GLU A 220 15.75 -7.94 -2.88
CA GLU A 220 14.65 -7.63 -1.96
C GLU A 220 14.93 -6.30 -1.25
N ARG A 221 16.14 -6.12 -0.71
CA ARG A 221 16.59 -4.82 -0.17
C ARG A 221 16.40 -3.69 -1.18
N LYS A 222 16.71 -3.93 -2.46
CA LYS A 222 16.52 -2.92 -3.52
C LYS A 222 15.04 -2.60 -3.78
N LYS A 223 14.13 -3.56 -3.60
CA LYS A 223 12.68 -3.31 -3.68
C LYS A 223 12.20 -2.46 -2.50
N VAL A 224 12.61 -2.81 -1.28
CA VAL A 224 12.26 -2.02 -0.08
C VAL A 224 12.81 -0.59 -0.16
N ALA A 225 14.07 -0.43 -0.62
CA ALA A 225 14.65 0.89 -0.83
C ALA A 225 13.89 1.72 -1.89
N ARG A 226 13.29 1.05 -2.88
CA ARG A 226 12.45 1.72 -3.88
C ARG A 226 11.16 2.23 -3.26
N LEU A 227 10.50 1.45 -2.41
CA LEU A 227 9.27 1.86 -1.72
C LEU A 227 9.50 3.12 -0.89
N ILE A 228 10.60 3.18 -0.14
CA ILE A 228 10.99 4.38 0.62
C ILE A 228 11.20 5.58 -0.29
N LYS A 229 11.86 5.37 -1.43
CA LYS A 229 12.10 6.44 -2.38
C LYS A 229 10.80 6.94 -3.02
N GLU A 230 9.92 6.03 -3.43
CA GLU A 230 8.60 6.36 -3.95
C GLU A 230 7.78 7.15 -2.91
N TRP A 231 7.82 6.74 -1.65
CA TRP A 231 7.19 7.46 -0.54
C TRP A 231 7.78 8.85 -0.33
N LEU A 232 9.10 9.02 -0.40
CA LEU A 232 9.76 10.32 -0.26
C LEU A 232 9.45 11.26 -1.45
N GLU A 233 9.20 10.71 -2.64
CA GLU A 233 8.99 11.51 -3.85
C GLU A 233 7.56 12.03 -4.03
N ASN A 234 6.59 11.39 -3.37
CA ASN A 234 5.16 11.71 -3.36
C ASN A 234 4.80 12.68 -2.23
#